data_AF-A0A0M9BI28-F1
#
_entry.id   AF-A0A0M9BI28-F1
#
_cell.length_a   1.000
_cell.length_b   1.000
_cell.length_c   1.000
_cell.angle_alpha   90.00
_cell.angle_beta   90.00
_cell.angle_gamma   90.00
#
_symmetry.space_group_name_H-M   'P 1'
#
loop_
_entity.id
_entity.type
_entity.pdbx_description
1 polymer ?
#
loop_
_entity_poly.entity_id
_entity_poly.type
_entity_poly.pdbx_seq_one_letter_code
_entity_poly.pdbx_strand_id
1 'polypeptide(L)'
;MKNLSCGILSLCLIGALLLSACGKSDENNSLNNSQKPNSTTSKAPSTNITSTNIESLIGPAEIEAIKDITAADFKKGVYINFDKYKSSFFDEKIISKLSNNLESVVENNEKNFKQNLNKKSLESIREGFYYKNTADQFMFYELDLLEKLDHPGQIRAGVRFARKSSDGSIENQGITYFFTKNEKGVWGIENID
;
A
#
# COMPACT_ATOMS: atom_id res chain seq x y z
N MET A 1 33.42 -42.02 35.08
CA MET A 1 34.62 -41.79 34.26
C MET A 1 34.22 -40.98 33.04
N LYS A 2 34.99 -39.93 32.75
CA LYS A 2 34.75 -38.90 31.72
C LYS A 2 34.99 -39.46 30.30
N ASN A 3 34.41 -38.79 29.30
CA ASN A 3 34.99 -38.29 28.02
C ASN A 3 33.81 -38.01 27.07
N LEU A 4 33.30 -36.79 26.85
CA LEU A 4 33.84 -35.56 26.24
C LEU A 4 34.37 -35.72 24.79
N SER A 5 33.50 -35.26 23.87
CA SER A 5 33.74 -34.46 22.65
C SER A 5 34.68 -34.98 21.56
N CYS A 6 34.18 -34.97 20.32
CA CYS A 6 34.98 -34.50 19.20
C CYS A 6 34.05 -33.78 18.19
N GLY A 7 34.27 -32.48 18.04
CA GLY A 7 33.48 -31.57 17.21
C GLY A 7 33.74 -31.77 15.72
N ILE A 8 32.69 -31.52 14.93
CA ILE A 8 32.77 -31.49 13.48
C ILE A 8 33.36 -30.14 13.08
N LEU A 9 34.58 -30.17 12.54
CA LEU A 9 35.29 -28.99 12.06
C LEU A 9 34.74 -28.57 10.68
N SER A 10 34.28 -27.32 10.64
CA SER A 10 33.86 -26.56 9.46
C SER A 10 35.01 -26.30 8.50
N LEU A 11 34.82 -26.59 7.21
CA LEU A 11 35.59 -26.00 6.10
C LEU A 11 34.64 -25.74 4.92
N CYS A 12 34.05 -24.54 4.86
CA CYS A 12 33.38 -24.04 3.66
C CYS A 12 34.36 -23.24 2.81
N LEU A 13 34.56 -23.72 1.58
CA LEU A 13 35.31 -23.08 0.51
C LEU A 13 34.79 -21.66 0.24
N ILE A 14 35.69 -20.67 0.25
CA ILE A 14 35.44 -19.35 -0.34
C ILE A 14 36.37 -19.21 -1.53
N GLY A 15 35.81 -19.09 -2.73
CA GLY A 15 36.56 -18.74 -3.92
C GLY A 15 35.76 -18.82 -5.22
N ALA A 16 35.33 -17.67 -5.73
CA ALA A 16 35.36 -17.29 -7.15
C ALA A 16 34.83 -15.84 -7.27
N LEU A 17 35.73 -14.87 -7.43
CA LEU A 17 36.03 -14.19 -8.71
C LEU A 17 34.98 -13.12 -9.08
N LEU A 18 35.19 -11.90 -8.57
CA LEU A 18 34.61 -10.69 -9.13
C LEU A 18 35.35 -10.35 -10.43
N LEU A 19 34.71 -10.63 -11.57
CA LEU A 19 35.14 -10.10 -12.85
C LEU A 19 34.73 -8.63 -12.95
N SER A 20 35.76 -7.80 -12.97
CA SER A 20 35.76 -6.40 -13.38
C SER A 20 35.20 -6.21 -14.79
N ALA A 21 34.24 -5.30 -14.94
CA ALA A 21 34.00 -4.61 -16.21
C ALA A 21 34.19 -3.11 -15.99
N CYS A 22 35.41 -2.66 -16.27
CA CYS A 22 35.73 -1.27 -16.56
C CYS A 22 34.98 -0.86 -17.83
N GLY A 23 34.01 0.04 -17.70
CA GLY A 23 33.49 0.81 -18.82
C GLY A 23 34.48 1.90 -19.18
N LYS A 24 35.05 1.81 -20.39
CA LYS A 24 35.93 2.79 -21.03
C LYS A 24 35.43 4.23 -20.88
N SER A 25 36.32 5.10 -20.42
CA SER A 25 36.32 6.53 -20.72
C SER A 25 37.55 6.80 -21.59
N ASP A 26 37.35 7.11 -22.87
CA ASP A 26 38.43 7.48 -23.77
C ASP A 26 38.80 8.97 -23.56
N GLU A 27 39.99 9.14 -22.99
CA GLU A 27 41.10 10.10 -23.21
C GLU A 27 40.89 11.58 -23.58
N ASN A 28 41.40 12.42 -22.65
CA ASN A 28 42.39 13.51 -22.77
C ASN A 28 42.26 14.59 -23.86
N ASN A 29 42.19 15.86 -23.40
CA ASN A 29 43.35 16.75 -23.50
C ASN A 29 43.35 17.94 -22.51
N SER A 30 44.56 18.40 -22.23
CA SER A 30 45.04 19.27 -21.16
C SER A 30 44.74 20.79 -21.29
N LEU A 31 44.56 21.42 -20.12
CA LEU A 31 44.73 22.83 -19.69
C LEU A 31 44.47 24.01 -20.67
N ASN A 32 43.53 24.92 -20.31
CA ASN A 32 43.89 26.25 -19.75
C ASN A 32 42.71 27.05 -19.17
N ASN A 33 42.99 27.71 -18.03
CA ASN A 33 42.43 28.89 -17.37
C ASN A 33 40.99 29.45 -17.64
N SER A 34 40.33 29.67 -16.50
CA SER A 34 39.57 30.85 -16.08
C SER A 34 38.19 31.18 -16.68
N GLN A 35 37.28 31.46 -15.73
CA GLN A 35 36.15 32.40 -15.79
C GLN A 35 34.73 31.76 -15.70
N LYS A 36 33.98 32.26 -14.72
CA LYS A 36 32.62 31.89 -14.26
C LYS A 36 31.54 32.37 -15.26
N PRO A 37 30.26 32.17 -14.93
CA PRO A 37 29.31 31.16 -15.41
C PRO A 37 28.55 31.59 -16.68
N ASN A 38 27.98 30.65 -17.45
CA ASN A 38 26.87 31.02 -18.33
C ASN A 38 25.85 29.90 -18.51
N SER A 39 24.60 30.28 -18.29
CA SER A 39 23.35 29.55 -18.43
C SER A 39 23.13 29.03 -19.85
N THR A 40 22.84 27.74 -19.98
CA THR A 40 22.20 27.18 -21.17
C THR A 40 20.99 26.36 -20.74
N THR A 41 19.83 26.93 -21.02
CA THR A 41 18.52 26.29 -21.07
C THR A 41 18.55 25.03 -21.93
N SER A 42 18.47 23.87 -21.29
CA SER A 42 17.98 22.65 -21.93
C SER A 42 16.51 22.51 -21.52
N LYS A 43 15.61 23.04 -22.35
CA LYS A 43 14.19 22.66 -22.32
C LYS A 43 14.13 21.16 -22.63
N ALA A 44 14.08 20.34 -21.59
CA ALA A 44 13.57 18.98 -21.73
C ALA A 44 12.14 19.09 -22.28
N PRO A 45 11.73 18.24 -23.24
CA PRO A 45 10.35 18.20 -23.69
C PRO A 45 9.49 17.90 -22.47
N SER A 46 8.67 18.86 -22.04
CA SER A 46 7.59 18.60 -21.11
C SER A 46 6.69 17.60 -21.81
N THR A 47 6.81 16.33 -21.44
CA THR A 47 5.80 15.33 -21.74
C THR A 47 4.49 15.95 -21.28
N ASN A 48 3.58 16.21 -22.22
CA ASN A 48 2.22 16.57 -21.90
C ASN A 48 1.66 15.39 -21.09
N ILE A 49 1.73 15.48 -19.77
CA ILE A 49 0.98 14.62 -18.89
C ILE A 49 -0.47 15.02 -19.17
N THR A 50 -1.15 14.17 -19.95
CA THR A 50 -2.59 14.24 -20.11
C THR A 50 -3.17 14.44 -18.73
N SER A 51 -3.86 15.57 -18.51
CA SER A 51 -4.59 15.85 -17.27
C SER A 51 -5.39 14.60 -16.94
N THR A 52 -4.91 13.83 -15.97
CA THR A 52 -5.65 12.67 -15.49
C THR A 52 -6.74 13.29 -14.66
N ASN A 53 -7.97 13.26 -15.16
CA ASN A 53 -9.10 13.82 -14.45
C ASN A 53 -9.28 12.98 -13.18
N ILE A 54 -8.94 13.57 -12.04
CA ILE A 54 -9.06 12.97 -10.71
C ILE A 54 -10.16 13.73 -9.98
N GLU A 55 -11.23 13.02 -9.64
CA GLU A 55 -12.28 13.52 -8.75
C GLU A 55 -11.96 13.02 -7.34
N SER A 56 -11.76 13.92 -6.37
CA SER A 56 -11.48 13.58 -4.97
C SER A 56 -12.56 14.15 -4.06
N LEU A 57 -12.96 13.36 -3.06
CA LEU A 57 -14.00 13.73 -2.09
C LEU A 57 -13.45 14.07 -0.71
N ILE A 58 -12.16 13.84 -0.47
CA ILE A 58 -11.53 14.07 0.84
C ILE A 58 -10.38 15.04 0.65
N GLY A 59 -10.51 16.21 1.26
CA GLY A 59 -9.48 17.25 1.23
C GLY A 59 -8.42 17.09 2.32
N PRO A 60 -7.25 17.76 2.19
CA PRO A 60 -6.17 17.69 3.18
C PRO A 60 -6.61 18.04 4.61
N ALA A 61 -7.47 19.05 4.77
CA ALA A 61 -7.96 19.47 6.08
C ALA A 61 -8.80 18.39 6.79
N GLU A 62 -9.51 17.55 6.05
CA GLU A 62 -10.25 16.42 6.64
C GLU A 62 -9.30 15.33 7.11
N ILE A 63 -8.24 15.06 6.35
CA ILE A 63 -7.20 14.08 6.69
C ILE A 63 -6.45 14.51 7.96
N GLU A 64 -6.09 15.79 8.07
CA GLU A 64 -5.41 16.35 9.26
C GLU A 64 -6.28 16.29 10.52
N ALA A 65 -7.61 16.25 10.37
CA ALA A 65 -8.55 16.14 11.48
C ALA A 65 -8.72 14.70 12.00
N ILE A 66 -8.22 13.70 11.27
CA ILE A 66 -8.29 12.29 11.69
C ILE A 66 -7.38 12.09 12.90
N LYS A 67 -7.98 11.63 14.00
CA LYS A 67 -7.25 11.38 15.24
C LYS A 67 -6.82 9.92 15.30
N ASP A 68 -5.63 9.72 15.84
CA ASP A 68 -5.14 8.40 16.21
C ASP A 68 -6.00 7.80 17.34
N ILE A 69 -6.26 6.50 17.22
CA ILE A 69 -7.00 5.73 18.22
C ILE A 69 -6.08 5.35 19.36
N THR A 70 -6.51 5.63 20.58
CA THR A 70 -5.84 5.16 21.81
C THR A 70 -6.42 3.84 22.28
N ALA A 71 -5.78 3.22 23.29
CA ALA A 71 -6.31 2.01 23.91
C ALA A 71 -7.70 2.21 24.55
N ALA A 72 -8.04 3.42 24.99
CA ALA A 72 -9.35 3.74 25.57
C ALA A 72 -10.44 3.91 24.50
N ASP A 73 -10.06 4.38 23.30
CA ASP A 73 -10.98 4.60 22.19
C ASP A 73 -11.27 3.31 21.42
N PHE A 74 -10.33 2.36 21.45
CA PHE A 74 -10.36 1.15 20.63
C PHE A 74 -11.62 0.32 20.86
N LYS A 75 -12.35 0.06 19.77
CA LYS A 75 -13.47 -0.87 19.72
C LYS A 75 -13.33 -1.71 18.47
N LYS A 76 -13.33 -3.04 18.63
CA LYS A 76 -13.35 -3.95 17.48
C LYS A 76 -14.58 -3.65 16.61
N GLY A 77 -14.41 -3.54 15.29
CA GLY A 77 -15.52 -3.28 14.37
C GLY A 77 -15.20 -2.31 13.22
N VAL A 78 -16.23 -2.04 12.41
CA VAL A 78 -16.24 -1.02 11.37
C VAL A 78 -17.13 0.13 11.84
N TYR A 79 -16.55 1.33 11.93
CA TYR A 79 -17.19 2.55 12.46
C TYR A 79 -17.17 3.71 11.45
N ILE A 80 -16.82 3.44 10.20
CA ILE A 80 -16.79 4.43 9.12
C ILE A 80 -18.23 4.85 8.79
N ASN A 81 -18.51 6.15 8.81
CA ASN A 81 -19.78 6.69 8.33
C ASN A 81 -19.76 6.84 6.80
N PHE A 82 -20.02 5.74 6.07
CA PHE A 82 -20.00 5.74 4.61
C PHE A 82 -21.02 6.70 3.96
N ASP A 83 -22.13 7.02 4.65
CA ASP A 83 -23.15 7.95 4.15
C ASP A 83 -22.57 9.36 3.91
N LYS A 84 -21.57 9.78 4.69
CA LYS A 84 -20.86 11.06 4.52
C LYS A 84 -20.18 11.16 3.15
N TYR A 85 -19.78 10.04 2.58
CA TYR A 85 -18.92 9.97 1.40
C TYR A 85 -19.65 9.59 0.12
N LYS A 86 -20.97 9.39 0.20
CA LYS A 86 -21.79 8.99 -0.96
C LYS A 86 -21.66 10.00 -2.09
N SER A 87 -21.34 9.47 -3.27
CA SER A 87 -21.19 10.27 -4.48
C SER A 87 -21.64 9.49 -5.71
N SER A 88 -21.49 10.09 -6.89
CA SER A 88 -21.82 9.42 -8.16
C SER A 88 -20.96 8.16 -8.42
N PHE A 89 -19.74 8.11 -7.88
CA PHE A 89 -18.81 6.99 -8.09
C PHE A 89 -18.62 6.13 -6.84
N PHE A 90 -18.86 6.68 -5.65
CA PHE A 90 -18.82 5.95 -4.39
C PHE A 90 -20.26 5.67 -3.92
N ASP A 91 -20.91 4.78 -4.66
CA ASP A 91 -22.30 4.38 -4.44
C ASP A 91 -22.41 3.15 -3.52
N GLU A 92 -23.64 2.70 -3.26
CA GLU A 92 -23.92 1.52 -2.44
C GLU A 92 -23.21 0.24 -2.92
N LYS A 93 -22.91 0.11 -4.22
CA LYS A 93 -22.23 -1.08 -4.75
C LYS A 93 -20.76 -1.08 -4.39
N ILE A 94 -20.11 0.08 -4.37
CA ILE A 94 -18.72 0.21 -3.93
C ILE A 94 -18.66 0.13 -2.40
N ILE A 95 -19.54 0.86 -1.71
CA ILE A 95 -19.62 0.87 -0.24
C ILE A 95 -19.82 -0.54 0.29
N SER A 96 -20.81 -1.29 -0.22
CA SER A 96 -21.06 -2.67 0.24
C SER A 96 -19.87 -3.60 0.04
N LYS A 97 -19.10 -3.45 -1.04
CA LYS A 97 -17.89 -4.25 -1.27
C LYS A 97 -16.79 -3.92 -0.29
N LEU A 98 -16.59 -2.64 0.00
CA LEU A 98 -15.62 -2.18 0.99
C LEU A 98 -16.03 -2.65 2.38
N SER A 99 -17.23 -2.31 2.83
CA SER A 99 -17.74 -2.63 4.17
C SER A 99 -17.71 -4.14 4.42
N ASN A 100 -18.23 -4.96 3.49
CA ASN A 100 -18.24 -6.41 3.65
C ASN A 100 -16.81 -6.99 3.71
N ASN A 101 -15.84 -6.40 2.99
CA ASN A 101 -14.44 -6.83 3.08
C ASN A 101 -13.82 -6.47 4.44
N LEU A 102 -14.07 -5.26 4.95
CA LEU A 102 -13.61 -4.82 6.27
C LEU A 102 -14.25 -5.65 7.40
N GLU A 103 -15.55 -5.90 7.33
CA GLU A 103 -16.27 -6.76 8.27
C GLU A 103 -15.71 -8.19 8.28
N SER A 104 -15.36 -8.72 7.10
CA SER A 104 -14.71 -10.03 7.00
C SER A 104 -13.38 -10.08 7.75
N VAL A 105 -12.60 -9.00 7.75
CA VAL A 105 -11.38 -8.89 8.56
C VAL A 105 -11.72 -8.88 10.05
N VAL A 106 -12.69 -8.09 10.47
CA VAL A 106 -13.14 -8.04 11.87
C VAL A 106 -13.62 -9.42 12.36
N GLU A 107 -14.32 -10.16 11.52
CA GLU A 107 -14.85 -11.50 11.81
C GLU A 107 -13.81 -12.62 11.69
N ASN A 108 -12.58 -12.31 11.26
CA ASN A 108 -11.56 -13.31 10.93
C ASN A 108 -12.07 -14.33 9.88
N ASN A 109 -12.81 -13.85 8.88
CA ASN A 109 -13.48 -14.66 7.85
C ASN A 109 -12.82 -14.47 6.48
N GLU A 110 -11.71 -15.17 6.28
CA GLU A 110 -10.91 -15.17 5.06
C GLU A 110 -11.73 -15.53 3.80
N LYS A 111 -12.71 -16.43 3.92
CA LYS A 111 -13.57 -16.84 2.80
C LYS A 111 -14.46 -15.68 2.35
N ASN A 112 -15.06 -14.93 3.27
CA ASN A 112 -15.90 -13.78 2.93
C ASN A 112 -15.06 -12.61 2.40
N PHE A 113 -13.85 -12.42 2.94
CA PHE A 113 -12.90 -11.41 2.44
C PHE A 113 -12.67 -11.55 0.93
N LYS A 114 -12.53 -12.79 0.44
CA LYS A 114 -12.27 -13.11 -0.97
C LYS A 114 -13.46 -12.88 -1.91
N GLN A 115 -14.69 -12.77 -1.40
CA GLN A 115 -15.90 -12.64 -2.24
C GLN A 115 -16.01 -11.30 -2.95
N ASN A 116 -15.38 -10.24 -2.41
CA ASN A 116 -15.45 -8.89 -2.95
C ASN A 116 -14.30 -8.54 -3.90
N LEU A 117 -13.38 -9.49 -4.15
CA LEU A 117 -12.21 -9.31 -4.99
C LEU A 117 -12.53 -9.60 -6.47
N ASN A 118 -11.96 -8.80 -7.39
CA ASN A 118 -12.08 -9.02 -8.83
C ASN A 118 -11.29 -10.24 -9.30
N LYS A 119 -10.09 -10.43 -8.76
CA LYS A 119 -9.23 -11.58 -9.04
C LYS A 119 -9.23 -12.51 -7.84
N LYS A 120 -9.33 -13.82 -8.11
CA LYS A 120 -9.15 -14.87 -7.10
C LYS A 120 -7.67 -15.04 -6.70
N SER A 121 -6.74 -14.40 -7.39
CA SER A 121 -5.30 -14.53 -7.11
C SER A 121 -4.93 -13.72 -5.88
N LEU A 122 -4.51 -14.45 -4.84
CA LEU A 122 -4.15 -13.98 -3.50
C LEU A 122 -2.70 -13.50 -3.41
N GLU A 123 -1.87 -13.83 -4.41
CA GLU A 123 -0.41 -13.63 -4.32
C GLU A 123 0.00 -12.16 -4.24
N SER A 124 -0.88 -11.22 -4.61
CA SER A 124 -0.62 -9.78 -4.54
C SER A 124 -1.45 -9.02 -3.51
N ILE A 125 -2.44 -9.63 -2.86
CA ILE A 125 -3.39 -8.93 -1.98
C ILE A 125 -2.95 -9.18 -0.54
N ARG A 126 -2.89 -8.13 0.30
CA ARG A 126 -2.42 -8.14 1.70
C ARG A 126 -3.24 -9.02 2.67
N GLU A 127 -3.70 -10.19 2.27
CA GLU A 127 -4.32 -11.19 3.13
C GLU A 127 -3.41 -11.55 4.32
N GLY A 128 -2.12 -11.76 4.06
CA GLY A 128 -1.13 -12.01 5.10
C GLY A 128 -0.97 -10.86 6.11
N PHE A 129 -1.39 -9.64 5.79
CA PHE A 129 -1.39 -8.54 6.74
C PHE A 129 -2.47 -8.75 7.82
N TYR A 130 -3.67 -9.17 7.42
CA TYR A 130 -4.81 -9.32 8.32
C TYR A 130 -4.86 -10.68 9.03
N TYR A 131 -4.48 -11.75 8.34
CA TYR A 131 -4.75 -13.12 8.81
C TYR A 131 -3.50 -13.87 9.29
N LYS A 132 -2.30 -13.27 9.23
CA LYS A 132 -1.09 -13.89 9.76
C LYS A 132 -1.15 -14.10 11.28
N ASN A 133 -1.77 -13.19 12.01
CA ASN A 133 -1.99 -13.33 13.44
C ASN A 133 -3.47 -13.15 13.78
N THR A 134 -4.18 -14.27 13.87
CA THR A 134 -5.62 -14.30 14.16
C THR A 134 -6.03 -13.74 15.53
N ALA A 135 -5.07 -13.48 16.42
CA ALA A 135 -5.32 -12.82 17.69
C ALA A 135 -5.45 -11.29 17.57
N ASP A 136 -5.03 -10.70 16.45
CA ASP A 136 -5.16 -9.27 16.24
C ASP A 136 -6.64 -8.87 16.12
N GLN A 137 -6.96 -7.69 16.62
CA GLN A 137 -8.28 -7.09 16.49
C GLN A 137 -8.18 -5.79 15.69
N PHE A 138 -9.20 -5.51 14.89
CA PHE A 138 -9.21 -4.35 14.00
C PHE A 138 -10.38 -3.42 14.33
N MET A 139 -10.09 -2.12 14.33
CA MET A 139 -11.05 -1.03 14.35
C MET A 139 -10.85 -0.21 13.08
N PHE A 140 -11.77 -0.27 12.14
CA PHE A 140 -11.78 0.59 10.95
C PHE A 140 -12.65 1.80 11.23
N TYR A 141 -12.12 3.02 11.12
CA TYR A 141 -12.79 4.18 11.71
C TYR A 141 -12.95 5.40 10.80
N GLU A 142 -12.17 5.53 9.73
CA GLU A 142 -12.33 6.67 8.82
C GLU A 142 -11.81 6.37 7.41
N LEU A 143 -12.26 7.13 6.42
CA LEU A 143 -11.62 7.22 5.10
C LEU A 143 -10.69 8.43 5.05
N ASP A 144 -9.47 8.25 4.56
CA ASP A 144 -8.48 9.32 4.37
C ASP A 144 -8.14 9.58 2.89
N LEU A 145 -8.68 8.77 1.99
CA LEU A 145 -8.58 8.94 0.55
C LEU A 145 -9.87 8.46 -0.08
N LEU A 146 -10.44 9.25 -0.98
CA LEU A 146 -11.53 8.78 -1.82
C LEU A 146 -11.49 9.48 -3.18
N GLU A 147 -10.98 8.77 -4.17
CA GLU A 147 -10.69 9.31 -5.49
C GLU A 147 -11.26 8.43 -6.60
N LYS A 148 -11.64 9.05 -7.71
CA LYS A 148 -11.94 8.40 -8.98
C LYS A 148 -10.96 8.88 -10.04
N LEU A 149 -10.33 7.94 -10.72
CA LEU A 149 -9.44 8.16 -11.84
C LEU A 149 -10.15 7.70 -13.12
N ASP A 150 -10.33 8.60 -14.08
CA ASP A 150 -10.98 8.25 -15.36
C ASP A 150 -10.11 7.32 -16.23
N HIS A 151 -8.78 7.42 -16.11
CA HIS A 151 -7.82 6.54 -16.79
C HIS A 151 -6.81 6.06 -15.75
N PRO A 152 -6.76 4.75 -15.40
CA PRO A 152 -7.31 3.58 -16.10
C PRO A 152 -8.77 3.21 -15.78
N GLY A 153 -9.57 4.08 -15.15
CA GLY A 153 -10.92 3.73 -14.70
C GLY A 153 -10.86 2.97 -13.36
N GLN A 154 -10.58 3.72 -12.30
CA GLN A 154 -10.34 3.16 -10.96
C GLN A 154 -10.96 4.05 -9.89
N ILE A 155 -11.42 3.43 -8.80
CA ILE A 155 -11.76 4.13 -7.57
C ILE A 155 -10.74 3.71 -6.51
N ARG A 156 -10.24 4.67 -5.74
CA ARG A 156 -9.31 4.46 -4.63
C ARG A 156 -9.98 4.88 -3.34
N ALA A 157 -9.98 4.00 -2.34
CA ALA A 157 -10.49 4.30 -1.00
C ALA A 157 -9.42 3.97 0.03
N GLY A 158 -8.85 4.99 0.66
CA GLY A 158 -7.93 4.85 1.78
C GLY A 158 -8.72 4.71 3.07
N VAL A 159 -8.38 3.70 3.86
CA VAL A 159 -9.04 3.35 5.10
C VAL A 159 -8.06 3.49 6.25
N ARG A 160 -8.44 4.26 7.26
CA ARG A 160 -7.73 4.36 8.53
C ARG A 160 -8.25 3.31 9.50
N PHE A 161 -7.31 2.62 10.12
CA PHE A 161 -7.63 1.59 11.09
C PHE A 161 -6.62 1.54 12.22
N ALA A 162 -7.08 1.01 13.34
CA ALA A 162 -6.25 0.65 14.47
C ALA A 162 -6.20 -0.87 14.56
N ARG A 163 -4.99 -1.41 14.70
CA ARG A 163 -4.75 -2.81 15.02
C ARG A 163 -4.41 -2.92 16.50
N LYS A 164 -5.12 -3.79 17.21
CA LYS A 164 -4.78 -4.19 18.57
C LYS A 164 -4.12 -5.56 18.55
N SER A 165 -2.86 -5.62 18.92
CA SER A 165 -2.10 -6.87 19.04
C SER A 165 -2.48 -7.62 20.32
N SER A 166 -2.07 -8.88 20.43
CA SER A 166 -2.38 -9.74 21.58
C SER A 166 -1.80 -9.24 22.92
N ASP A 167 -0.74 -8.44 22.88
CA ASP A 167 -0.15 -7.77 24.06
C ASP A 167 -0.92 -6.51 24.48
N GLY A 168 -1.97 -6.14 23.74
CA GLY A 168 -2.80 -4.98 24.00
C GLY A 168 -2.29 -3.68 23.40
N SER A 169 -1.14 -3.68 22.70
CA SER A 169 -0.63 -2.52 21.98
C SER A 169 -1.58 -2.11 20.85
N ILE A 170 -1.65 -0.80 20.59
CA ILE A 170 -2.46 -0.21 19.51
C ILE A 170 -1.53 0.40 18.47
N GLU A 171 -1.70 0.00 17.22
CA GLU A 171 -1.01 0.56 16.06
C GLU A 171 -2.02 1.21 15.12
N ASN A 172 -1.86 2.51 14.86
CA ASN A 172 -2.67 3.24 13.88
C ASN A 172 -2.00 3.16 12.52
N GLN A 173 -2.77 2.75 11.50
CA GLN A 173 -2.27 2.50 10.16
C GLN A 173 -3.32 2.95 9.11
N GLY A 174 -2.88 3.02 7.86
CA GLY A 174 -3.73 3.28 6.70
C GLY A 174 -3.52 2.20 5.64
N ILE A 175 -4.56 1.91 4.86
CA ILE A 175 -4.50 0.95 3.75
C ILE A 175 -5.41 1.40 2.62
N THR A 176 -4.98 1.23 1.38
CA THR A 176 -5.71 1.69 0.20
C THR A 176 -6.34 0.54 -0.55
N TYR A 177 -7.65 0.63 -0.76
CA TYR A 177 -8.42 -0.26 -1.61
C TYR A 177 -8.51 0.30 -3.03
N PHE A 178 -8.21 -0.55 -4.01
CA PHE A 178 -8.27 -0.20 -5.43
C PHE A 178 -9.42 -0.97 -6.07
N PHE A 179 -10.42 -0.26 -6.58
CA PHE A 179 -11.55 -0.84 -7.28
C PHE A 179 -11.40 -0.66 -8.79
N THR A 180 -11.67 -1.71 -9.54
CA THR A 180 -11.74 -1.69 -11.01
C THR A 180 -12.98 -2.44 -11.48
N LYS A 181 -13.37 -2.25 -12.73
CA LYS A 181 -14.39 -3.10 -13.36
C LYS A 181 -13.72 -4.34 -13.93
N ASN A 182 -14.31 -5.50 -13.69
CA ASN A 182 -13.93 -6.74 -14.38
C ASN A 182 -14.41 -6.75 -15.84
N GLU A 183 -14.12 -7.81 -16.59
CA GLU A 183 -14.51 -7.99 -17.99
C GLU A 183 -16.03 -7.90 -18.23
N LYS A 184 -16.85 -8.14 -17.20
CA LYS A 184 -18.31 -8.01 -17.24
C LYS A 184 -18.80 -6.61 -16.88
N GLY A 185 -17.89 -5.65 -16.69
CA GLY A 185 -18.20 -4.28 -16.28
C GLY A 185 -18.60 -4.14 -14.81
N VAL A 186 -18.45 -5.19 -13.99
CA VAL A 186 -18.84 -5.19 -12.57
C VAL A 186 -17.67 -4.73 -11.73
N TRP A 187 -17.91 -3.79 -10.81
CA TRP A 187 -16.90 -3.33 -9.86
C TRP A 187 -16.52 -4.41 -8.85
N GLY A 188 -15.25 -4.44 -8.48
CA GLY A 188 -14.71 -5.25 -7.40
C GLY A 188 -13.35 -4.73 -6.96
N ILE A 189 -12.84 -5.29 -5.86
CA ILE A 189 -11.53 -4.91 -5.31
C ILE A 189 -10.45 -5.63 -6.12
N GLU A 190 -9.63 -4.85 -6.82
CA GLU A 190 -8.50 -5.35 -7.60
C GLU A 190 -7.26 -5.55 -6.74
N ASN A 191 -7.00 -4.62 -5.81
CA ASN A 191 -5.83 -4.64 -4.94
C ASN A 191 -6.10 -3.95 -3.60
N ILE A 192 -5.25 -4.24 -2.62
CA ILE A 192 -5.21 -3.61 -1.30
C ILE A 192 -3.73 -3.37 -0.97
N ASP A 193 -3.30 -2.13 -0.76
CA ASP A 193 -1.89 -1.75 -0.50
C ASP A 193 -1.71 -0.82 0.71
#